data_AF-A0A2Z2MJ34-F1
#
_entry.id   AF-A0A2Z2MJ34-F1
#
_cell.length_a   1.000
_cell.length_b   1.000
_cell.length_c   1.000
_cell.angle_alpha   90.00
_cell.angle_beta   90.00
_cell.angle_gamma   90.00
#
_symmetry.space_group_name_H-M   'P 1'
#
loop_
_entity.id
_entity.type
_entity.pdbx_description
1 polymer ?
#
loop_
_entity_poly.entity_id
_entity_poly.type
_entity_poly.pdbx_seq_one_letter_code
_entity_poly.pdbx_strand_id
1 'polypeptide(L)'
;MRAGATRAYWVAVGVGFAVFVSGVFLNSGPLILLSLCILALGIVLFYGREVRIERGRVILEWGLLRRRKIITSDDVLDVIDAPSSRYLVLARYLPEAAIVPALMVLFGVLAVFESDLGWVGLGWLLFSGASLVSYILPEAEKGKGALLILLITAVVALAGYYLREKMVVPIVVSGLLLAVMFWEGGPMVVSMVLLVTGDGVYEIRYGSKRELKELLSALGDVNEG
;
A
#
# COMPACT_ATOMS: atom_id res chain seq x y z
N MET A 1 -2.73 2.15 16.60
CA MET A 1 -2.50 0.95 15.75
C MET A 1 -3.70 0.63 14.86
N ARG A 2 -3.47 0.05 13.68
CA ARG A 2 -4.50 -0.42 12.74
C ARG A 2 -4.11 -1.76 12.12
N ALA A 3 -5.10 -2.59 11.81
CA ALA A 3 -4.86 -3.76 10.97
C ALA A 3 -4.43 -3.30 9.56
N GLY A 4 -3.54 -4.07 8.93
CA GLY A 4 -3.14 -3.88 7.55
C GLY A 4 -4.18 -4.39 6.57
N ALA A 5 -3.81 -4.43 5.30
CA ALA A 5 -4.73 -4.89 4.25
C ALA A 5 -4.85 -6.42 4.24
N THR A 6 -6.07 -6.93 4.06
CA THR A 6 -6.26 -8.37 3.86
C THR A 6 -5.81 -8.80 2.46
N ARG A 7 -5.54 -10.10 2.27
CA ARG A 7 -5.32 -10.66 0.93
C ARG A 7 -6.47 -10.37 -0.03
N ALA A 8 -7.72 -10.37 0.47
CA ALA A 8 -8.90 -10.02 -0.32
C ALA A 8 -8.89 -8.56 -0.81
N TYR A 9 -8.32 -7.62 -0.03
CA TYR A 9 -8.10 -6.26 -0.49
C TYR A 9 -7.14 -6.22 -1.68
N TRP A 10 -6.01 -6.92 -1.60
CA TRP A 10 -5.04 -6.98 -2.68
C TRP A 10 -5.60 -7.62 -3.95
N VAL A 11 -6.43 -8.66 -3.81
CA VAL A 11 -7.18 -9.22 -4.95
C VAL A 11 -8.14 -8.20 -5.55
N ALA A 12 -8.90 -7.47 -4.73
CA ALA A 12 -9.81 -6.43 -5.21
C ALA A 12 -9.05 -5.30 -5.92
N VAL A 13 -7.88 -4.90 -5.40
CA VAL A 13 -6.99 -3.94 -6.06
C VAL A 13 -6.50 -4.48 -7.40
N GLY A 14 -6.03 -5.73 -7.46
CA GLY A 14 -5.59 -6.35 -8.71
C GLY A 14 -6.69 -6.47 -9.76
N VAL A 15 -7.90 -6.88 -9.36
CA VAL A 15 -9.08 -6.95 -10.25
C VAL A 15 -9.49 -5.56 -10.70
N GLY A 16 -9.61 -4.59 -9.78
CA GLY A 16 -9.94 -3.21 -10.12
C GLY A 16 -8.94 -2.65 -11.13
N PHE A 17 -7.65 -2.92 -10.92
CA PHE A 17 -6.60 -2.52 -11.83
C PHE A 17 -6.73 -3.16 -13.22
N ALA A 18 -6.97 -4.47 -13.31
CA ALA A 18 -7.16 -5.16 -14.59
C ALA A 18 -8.37 -4.63 -15.36
N VAL A 19 -9.48 -4.35 -14.66
CA VAL A 19 -10.69 -3.75 -15.25
C VAL A 19 -10.42 -2.32 -15.72
N PHE A 20 -9.67 -1.53 -14.94
CA PHE A 20 -9.28 -0.17 -15.31
C PHE A 20 -8.50 -0.17 -16.63
N VAL A 21 -7.46 -1.01 -16.71
CA VAL A 21 -6.62 -1.16 -17.91
C VAL A 21 -7.45 -1.57 -19.11
N SER A 22 -8.32 -2.57 -18.96
CA SER A 22 -9.22 -3.00 -20.02
C SER A 22 -10.12 -1.85 -20.48
N GLY A 23 -10.60 -1.03 -19.55
CA GLY A 23 -11.37 0.17 -19.84
C GLY A 23 -10.59 1.22 -20.62
N VAL A 24 -9.32 1.44 -20.32
CA VAL A 24 -8.44 2.34 -21.07
C VAL A 24 -8.21 1.84 -22.49
N PHE A 25 -7.84 0.57 -22.67
CA PHE A 25 -7.58 0.00 -23.99
C PHE A 25 -8.83 -0.09 -24.88
N LEU A 26 -9.98 -0.37 -24.29
CA LEU A 26 -11.26 -0.43 -25.00
C LEU A 26 -11.93 0.95 -25.14
N ASN A 27 -11.29 2.01 -24.63
CA ASN A 27 -11.86 3.36 -24.54
C ASN A 27 -13.29 3.37 -23.94
N SER A 28 -13.49 2.59 -22.88
CA SER A 28 -14.77 2.32 -22.26
C SER A 28 -14.88 3.01 -20.89
N GLY A 29 -15.53 4.17 -20.88
CA GLY A 29 -15.89 4.89 -19.65
C GLY A 29 -16.60 4.02 -18.59
N PRO A 30 -17.55 3.14 -18.95
CA PRO A 30 -18.17 2.22 -18.00
C PRO A 30 -17.20 1.29 -17.27
N LEU A 31 -16.19 0.75 -17.97
CA LEU A 31 -15.17 -0.11 -17.34
C LEU A 31 -14.26 0.69 -16.42
N ILE A 32 -13.90 1.91 -16.80
CA ILE A 32 -13.16 2.83 -15.94
C ILE A 32 -13.98 3.11 -14.68
N LEU A 33 -15.27 3.43 -14.80
CA LEU A 33 -16.14 3.66 -13.64
C LEU A 33 -16.26 2.41 -12.75
N LEU A 34 -16.46 1.24 -13.36
CA LEU A 34 -16.55 -0.04 -12.64
C LEU A 34 -15.27 -0.31 -11.83
N SER A 35 -14.10 -0.04 -12.40
CA SER A 35 -12.83 -0.21 -11.69
C SER A 35 -12.73 0.70 -10.46
N LEU A 36 -13.15 1.96 -10.57
CA LEU A 36 -13.18 2.89 -9.44
C LEU A 36 -14.15 2.42 -8.37
N CYS A 37 -15.32 1.88 -8.76
CA CYS A 37 -16.26 1.26 -7.83
C CYS A 37 -15.65 0.04 -7.12
N ILE A 38 -14.93 -0.83 -7.84
CA ILE A 38 -14.25 -2.00 -7.26
C ILE A 38 -13.20 -1.55 -6.25
N LEU A 39 -12.38 -0.55 -6.59
CA LEU A 39 -11.36 -0.02 -5.68
C LEU A 39 -11.99 0.61 -4.43
N ALA A 40 -13.03 1.43 -4.60
CA ALA A 40 -13.75 2.06 -3.49
C ALA A 40 -14.41 1.02 -2.58
N LEU A 41 -15.09 0.02 -3.15
CA LEU A 41 -15.67 -1.11 -2.41
C LEU A 41 -14.58 -1.93 -1.71
N GLY A 42 -13.44 -2.15 -2.37
CA GLY A 42 -12.29 -2.84 -1.79
C GLY A 42 -11.82 -2.16 -0.52
N ILE A 43 -11.66 -0.83 -0.55
CA ILE A 43 -11.31 -0.03 0.63
C ILE A 43 -12.39 -0.19 1.71
N VAL A 44 -13.66 0.03 1.38
CA VAL A 44 -14.76 0.00 2.37
C VAL A 44 -14.93 -1.39 3.03
N LEU A 45 -14.72 -2.46 2.28
CA LEU A 45 -14.97 -3.83 2.73
C LEU A 45 -13.75 -4.48 3.39
N PHE A 46 -12.53 -4.07 3.04
CA PHE A 46 -11.32 -4.80 3.42
C PHE A 46 -10.21 -3.94 4.02
N TYR A 47 -10.37 -2.62 4.09
CA TYR A 47 -9.40 -1.76 4.76
C TYR A 47 -9.40 -2.02 6.27
N GLY A 48 -8.21 -2.06 6.86
CA GLY A 48 -8.03 -2.42 8.26
C GLY A 48 -8.50 -1.33 9.22
N ARG A 49 -9.16 -1.77 10.29
CA ARG A 49 -9.66 -0.91 11.37
C ARG A 49 -8.65 -0.85 12.50
N GLU A 50 -8.99 -0.11 13.55
CA GLU A 50 -8.17 -0.01 14.76
C GLU A 50 -8.01 -1.39 15.42
N VAL A 51 -6.77 -1.72 15.79
CA VAL A 51 -6.47 -2.97 16.52
C VAL A 51 -6.91 -2.80 17.97
N ARG A 52 -7.64 -3.78 18.49
CA ARG A 52 -8.03 -3.81 19.90
C ARG A 52 -7.22 -4.86 20.64
N ILE A 53 -6.66 -4.48 21.78
CA ILE A 53 -5.93 -5.38 22.68
C ILE A 53 -6.80 -5.60 23.91
N GLU A 54 -7.26 -6.83 24.11
CA GLU A 54 -8.14 -7.18 25.22
C GLU A 54 -7.65 -8.45 25.92
N ARG A 55 -7.14 -8.31 27.16
CA ARG A 55 -6.72 -9.42 28.03
C ARG A 55 -5.70 -10.36 27.35
N GLY A 56 -4.65 -9.81 26.75
CA GLY A 56 -3.61 -10.60 26.06
C GLY A 56 -4.02 -11.16 24.69
N ARG A 57 -5.12 -10.66 24.11
CA ARG A 57 -5.59 -11.04 22.78
C ARG A 57 -5.55 -9.85 21.85
N VAL A 58 -4.98 -10.05 20.67
CA VAL A 58 -4.94 -9.06 19.60
C VAL A 58 -6.12 -9.31 18.68
N ILE A 59 -7.02 -8.33 18.61
CA ILE A 59 -8.22 -8.39 17.78
C ILE A 59 -8.01 -7.50 16.56
N LEU A 60 -8.00 -8.14 15.40
CA LEU A 60 -7.93 -7.49 14.10
C LEU A 60 -9.32 -7.44 13.47
N GLU A 61 -9.70 -6.28 12.95
CA GLU A 61 -10.97 -6.07 12.27
C GLU A 61 -10.77 -5.39 10.91
N TRP A 62 -11.57 -5.79 9.92
CA TRP A 62 -11.53 -5.21 8.57
C TRP A 62 -12.91 -4.82 8.07
N GLY A 63 -12.96 -3.62 7.48
CA GLY A 63 -14.09 -3.06 6.75
C GLY A 63 -15.43 -3.04 7.48
N LEU A 64 -16.49 -2.81 6.70
CA LEU A 64 -17.87 -2.77 7.20
C LEU A 64 -18.45 -4.16 7.52
N LEU A 65 -17.94 -5.21 6.88
CA LEU A 65 -18.38 -6.58 7.13
C LEU A 65 -17.87 -7.14 8.48
N ARG A 66 -17.12 -6.36 9.25
CA ARG A 66 -16.56 -6.72 10.57
C ARG A 66 -15.93 -8.11 10.57
N ARG A 67 -15.19 -8.44 9.50
CA ARG A 67 -14.35 -9.64 9.54
C ARG A 67 -13.39 -9.45 10.71
N ARG A 68 -13.41 -10.39 11.65
CA ARG A 68 -12.68 -10.32 12.90
C ARG A 68 -11.75 -11.52 12.99
N LYS A 69 -10.47 -11.26 13.26
CA LYS A 69 -9.51 -12.29 13.64
C LYS A 69 -9.05 -11.99 15.07
N ILE A 70 -9.07 -13.01 15.91
CA ILE A 70 -8.49 -12.96 17.24
C ILE A 70 -7.20 -13.75 17.15
N ILE A 71 -6.10 -13.15 17.60
CA ILE A 71 -4.78 -13.75 17.66
C ILE A 71 -4.38 -13.78 19.14
N THR A 72 -4.05 -14.95 19.64
CA THR A 72 -3.44 -15.14 20.97
C THR A 72 -1.95 -15.38 20.84
N SER A 73 -1.22 -15.34 21.97
CA SER A 73 0.21 -15.69 22.03
C SER A 73 0.52 -17.03 21.37
N ASP A 74 -0.32 -18.03 21.62
CA ASP A 74 -0.12 -19.40 21.16
C ASP A 74 -0.30 -19.56 19.64
N ASP A 75 -0.99 -18.61 19.00
CA ASP A 75 -1.17 -18.59 17.55
C ASP A 75 0.04 -18.00 16.82
N VAL A 76 0.89 -17.24 17.52
CA VAL A 76 2.01 -16.49 16.93
C VAL A 76 3.23 -17.38 16.82
N LEU A 77 3.63 -17.66 15.58
CA LEU A 77 4.84 -18.41 15.27
C LEU A 77 6.08 -17.52 15.16
N ASP A 78 5.91 -16.29 14.68
CA ASP A 78 6.99 -15.32 14.52
C ASP A 78 6.43 -13.89 14.50
N VAL A 79 7.24 -12.93 14.98
CA VAL A 79 6.92 -11.50 14.94
C VAL A 79 8.03 -10.76 14.22
N ILE A 80 7.72 -10.30 13.01
CA ILE A 80 8.71 -9.64 12.17
C ILE A 80 8.50 -8.14 12.23
N ASP A 81 9.41 -7.46 12.93
CA ASP A 81 9.51 -6.00 12.87
C ASP A 81 10.15 -5.64 11.53
N ALA A 82 9.29 -5.33 10.55
CA ALA A 82 9.67 -5.01 9.19
C ALA A 82 10.71 -3.86 9.02
N PRO A 83 10.97 -2.91 9.95
CA PRO A 83 12.03 -1.92 9.77
C PRO A 83 13.44 -2.43 9.46
N SER A 84 13.85 -3.61 9.92
CA SER A 84 15.26 -4.07 9.85
C SER A 84 15.63 -4.92 8.62
N SER A 85 14.66 -5.47 7.87
CA SER A 85 14.92 -6.35 6.72
C SER A 85 13.83 -6.32 5.62
N ARG A 86 13.37 -5.11 5.27
CA ARG A 86 12.18 -4.84 4.44
C ARG A 86 12.06 -5.66 3.15
N TYR A 87 13.09 -5.70 2.31
CA TYR A 87 12.99 -6.29 0.96
C TYR A 87 12.75 -7.80 0.96
N LEU A 88 13.53 -8.54 1.76
CA LEU A 88 13.41 -9.99 1.88
C LEU A 88 12.12 -10.39 2.62
N VAL A 89 11.71 -9.60 3.60
CA VAL A 89 10.47 -9.82 4.37
C VAL A 89 9.24 -9.56 3.49
N LEU A 90 9.22 -8.48 2.70
CA LEU A 90 8.12 -8.19 1.77
C LEU A 90 7.99 -9.27 0.69
N ALA A 91 9.10 -9.66 0.05
CA ALA A 91 9.06 -10.69 -0.99
C ALA A 91 8.61 -12.06 -0.46
N ARG A 92 8.98 -12.40 0.79
CA ARG A 92 8.66 -13.70 1.41
C ARG A 92 7.25 -13.75 2.02
N TYR A 93 6.80 -12.67 2.67
CA TYR A 93 5.59 -12.68 3.49
C TYR A 93 4.44 -11.84 2.91
N LEU A 94 4.72 -10.92 1.98
CA LEU A 94 3.74 -10.04 1.32
C LEU A 94 4.10 -9.83 -0.17
N PRO A 95 4.25 -10.90 -0.97
CA PRO A 95 4.64 -10.79 -2.37
C PRO A 95 3.66 -9.91 -3.18
N GLU A 96 2.38 -9.89 -2.79
CA GLU A 96 1.36 -9.04 -3.41
C GLU A 96 1.70 -7.54 -3.36
N ALA A 97 2.38 -7.08 -2.30
CA ALA A 97 2.78 -5.68 -2.14
C ALA A 97 3.87 -5.26 -3.15
N ALA A 98 4.62 -6.21 -3.71
CA ALA A 98 5.59 -5.97 -4.79
C ALA A 98 5.00 -6.20 -6.18
N ILE A 99 4.09 -7.18 -6.31
CA ILE A 99 3.42 -7.50 -7.59
C ILE A 99 2.54 -6.34 -8.06
N VAL A 100 1.77 -5.73 -7.17
CA VAL A 100 0.85 -4.64 -7.55
C VAL A 100 1.59 -3.44 -8.17
N PRO A 101 2.65 -2.89 -7.56
CA PRO A 101 3.45 -1.84 -8.19
C PRO A 101 4.07 -2.27 -9.52
N ALA A 102 4.56 -3.51 -9.64
CA ALA A 102 5.14 -4.01 -10.89
C ALA A 102 4.10 -4.06 -12.03
N LEU A 103 2.88 -4.54 -11.73
CA LEU A 103 1.76 -4.49 -12.68
C LEU A 103 1.42 -3.03 -13.04
N MET A 104 1.36 -2.14 -12.05
CA MET A 104 1.12 -0.71 -12.30
C MET A 104 2.17 -0.09 -13.24
N VAL A 105 3.45 -0.48 -13.13
CA VAL A 105 4.48 -0.03 -14.09
C VAL A 105 4.19 -0.59 -15.48
N LEU A 106 4.02 -1.91 -15.59
CA LEU A 106 3.81 -2.58 -16.88
C LEU A 106 2.63 -1.96 -17.63
N PHE A 107 1.50 -1.83 -16.96
CA PHE A 107 0.29 -1.30 -17.55
C PHE A 107 0.31 0.22 -17.69
N GLY A 108 1.04 0.93 -16.82
CA GLY A 108 1.30 2.36 -16.97
C GLY A 108 2.07 2.65 -18.27
N VAL A 109 3.15 1.89 -18.52
CA VAL A 109 3.91 1.97 -19.78
C VAL A 109 3.01 1.67 -20.98
N LEU A 110 2.26 0.57 -20.93
CA LEU A 110 1.35 0.21 -22.00
C LEU A 110 0.31 1.30 -22.30
N ALA A 111 -0.33 1.87 -21.27
CA ALA A 111 -1.31 2.93 -21.45
C ALA A 111 -0.69 4.22 -22.03
N VAL A 112 0.57 4.53 -21.69
CA VAL A 112 1.29 5.69 -22.26
C VAL A 112 1.47 5.58 -23.77
N PHE A 113 1.81 4.38 -24.28
CA PHE A 113 2.18 4.22 -25.69
C PHE A 113 1.04 3.71 -26.58
N GLU A 114 0.08 2.97 -26.02
CA GLU A 114 -0.93 2.24 -26.78
C GLU A 114 -2.36 2.80 -26.60
N SER A 115 -2.54 3.91 -25.88
CA SER A 115 -3.87 4.49 -25.64
C SER A 115 -3.93 6.01 -25.82
N ASP A 116 -5.10 6.52 -26.17
CA ASP A 116 -5.40 7.97 -26.21
C ASP A 116 -5.41 8.63 -24.82
N LEU A 117 -5.24 7.83 -23.76
CA LEU A 117 -5.23 8.24 -22.36
C LEU A 117 -3.82 8.13 -21.77
N GLY A 118 -2.78 8.51 -22.52
CA GLY A 118 -1.39 8.36 -22.08
C GLY A 118 -1.09 9.02 -20.73
N TRP A 119 -1.73 10.15 -20.41
CA TRP A 119 -1.67 10.79 -19.09
C TRP A 119 -2.11 9.89 -17.92
N VAL A 120 -3.03 8.95 -18.15
CA VAL A 120 -3.45 7.96 -17.14
C VAL A 120 -2.33 6.99 -16.85
N GLY A 121 -1.62 6.55 -17.90
CA GLY A 121 -0.45 5.69 -17.77
C GLY A 121 0.66 6.37 -16.97
N LEU A 122 0.89 7.66 -17.19
CA LEU A 122 1.82 8.47 -16.39
C LEU A 122 1.40 8.54 -14.91
N GLY A 123 0.10 8.70 -14.63
CA GLY A 123 -0.43 8.63 -13.26
C GLY A 123 -0.11 7.30 -12.58
N TRP A 124 -0.25 6.18 -13.30
CA TRP A 124 0.09 4.86 -12.76
C TRP A 124 1.58 4.68 -12.46
N LEU A 125 2.45 5.22 -13.31
CA LEU A 125 3.89 5.21 -13.07
C LEU A 125 4.26 6.00 -11.81
N LEU A 126 3.65 7.17 -11.61
CA LEU A 126 3.83 7.96 -10.40
C LEU A 126 3.35 7.21 -9.14
N PHE A 127 2.13 6.68 -9.16
CA PHE A 127 1.57 5.94 -8.02
C PHE A 127 2.36 4.67 -7.71
N SER A 128 2.83 3.94 -8.74
CA SER A 128 3.71 2.79 -8.56
C SER A 128 5.02 3.18 -7.88
N GLY A 129 5.70 4.20 -8.38
CA GLY A 129 6.93 4.72 -7.77
C GLY A 129 6.72 5.12 -6.31
N ALA A 130 5.69 5.91 -6.02
CA ALA A 130 5.36 6.34 -4.66
C ALA A 130 5.02 5.16 -3.72
N SER A 131 4.31 4.14 -4.22
CA SER A 131 4.02 2.94 -3.43
C SER A 131 5.29 2.17 -3.08
N LEU A 132 6.24 2.05 -4.00
CA LEU A 132 7.53 1.40 -3.75
C LEU A 132 8.38 2.17 -2.74
N VAL A 133 8.38 3.51 -2.77
CA VAL A 133 9.08 4.33 -1.77
C VAL A 133 8.67 3.95 -0.35
N SER A 134 7.38 3.67 -0.12
CA SER A 134 6.84 3.29 1.19
C SER A 134 7.39 1.96 1.73
N TYR A 135 7.77 1.06 0.83
CA TYR A 135 8.29 -0.27 1.16
C TYR A 135 9.82 -0.27 1.26
N ILE A 136 10.48 0.60 0.50
CA ILE A 136 11.93 0.66 0.32
C ILE A 136 12.61 1.45 1.45
N LEU A 137 12.08 2.62 1.83
CA LEU A 137 12.81 3.55 2.69
C LEU A 137 12.41 3.45 4.16
N PRO A 138 13.38 3.40 5.09
CA PRO A 138 13.11 3.38 6.52
C PRO A 138 12.45 4.67 7.00
N GLU A 139 11.76 4.58 8.15
CA GLU A 139 11.07 5.72 8.75
C GLU A 139 12.04 6.89 9.06
N ALA A 140 13.29 6.59 9.40
CA ALA A 140 14.33 7.58 9.65
C ALA A 140 14.74 8.38 8.40
N GLU A 141 14.32 7.96 7.20
CA GLU A 141 14.71 8.56 5.92
C GLU A 141 13.52 9.18 5.16
N LYS A 142 12.46 9.58 5.87
CA LYS A 142 11.25 10.23 5.32
C LYS A 142 11.54 11.37 4.36
N GLY A 143 12.43 12.28 4.74
CA GLY A 143 12.84 13.39 3.88
C GLY A 143 13.38 12.92 2.53
N LYS A 144 14.11 11.79 2.51
CA LYS A 144 14.59 11.19 1.25
C LYS A 144 13.46 10.55 0.45
N GLY A 145 12.47 9.95 1.11
CA GLY A 145 11.29 9.38 0.45
C GLY A 145 10.41 10.43 -0.23
N ALA A 146 10.13 11.53 0.46
CA ALA A 146 9.42 12.66 -0.14
C ALA A 146 10.21 13.23 -1.33
N LEU A 147 11.53 13.38 -1.19
CA LEU A 147 12.39 13.87 -2.27
C LEU A 147 12.43 12.89 -3.46
N LEU A 148 12.42 11.59 -3.22
CA LEU A 148 12.34 10.56 -4.25
C LEU A 148 10.99 10.60 -4.98
N ILE A 149 9.88 10.79 -4.28
CA ILE A 149 8.55 10.97 -4.90
C ILE A 149 8.55 12.23 -5.78
N LEU A 150 9.14 13.34 -5.31
CA LEU A 150 9.27 14.55 -6.12
C LEU A 150 10.13 14.33 -7.36
N LEU A 151 11.23 13.58 -7.24
CA LEU A 151 12.09 13.22 -8.37
C LEU A 151 11.32 12.38 -9.39
N ILE A 152 10.60 11.34 -8.94
CA ILE A 152 9.74 10.51 -9.79
C ILE A 152 8.69 11.38 -10.48
N THR A 153 8.04 12.29 -9.73
CA THR A 153 7.06 13.23 -10.27
C THR A 153 7.65 14.09 -11.37
N ALA A 154 8.85 14.65 -11.16
CA ALA A 154 9.54 15.46 -12.15
C ALA A 154 9.87 14.66 -13.42
N VAL A 155 10.35 13.42 -13.28
CA VAL A 155 10.63 12.52 -14.41
C VAL A 155 9.36 12.19 -15.19
N VAL A 156 8.28 11.82 -14.50
CA VAL A 156 6.99 11.49 -15.13
C VAL A 156 6.39 12.72 -15.82
N ALA A 157 6.46 13.90 -15.19
CA ALA A 157 5.98 15.15 -15.78
C ALA A 157 6.80 15.56 -17.01
N LEU A 158 8.13 15.39 -16.96
CA LEU A 158 9.00 15.65 -18.10
C LEU A 158 8.70 14.69 -19.26
N ALA A 159 8.48 13.40 -18.97
CA ALA A 159 8.05 12.43 -19.96
C ALA A 159 6.73 12.85 -20.61
N GLY A 160 5.72 13.22 -19.81
CA GLY A 160 4.45 13.73 -20.34
C GLY A 160 4.58 15.00 -21.19
N TYR A 161 5.47 15.91 -20.81
CA TYR A 161 5.77 17.10 -21.60
C TYR A 161 6.36 16.74 -22.97
N TYR A 162 7.35 15.84 -23.03
CA TYR A 162 7.95 15.38 -24.30
C TYR A 162 6.96 14.60 -25.18
N LEU A 163 6.08 13.83 -24.55
CA LEU A 163 5.01 13.09 -25.24
C LEU A 163 3.81 13.97 -25.62
N ARG A 164 3.84 15.27 -25.27
CA ARG A 164 2.77 16.27 -25.53
C ARG A 164 1.42 15.88 -24.92
N GLU A 165 1.45 15.24 -23.76
CA GLU A 165 0.25 14.91 -22.99
C GLU A 165 -0.43 16.18 -22.48
N LYS A 166 -1.75 16.28 -22.66
CA LYS A 166 -2.53 17.48 -22.30
C LYS A 166 -2.68 17.69 -20.79
N MET A 167 -2.43 16.64 -19.99
CA MET A 167 -2.81 16.55 -18.58
C MET A 167 -1.58 16.34 -17.66
N VAL A 168 -0.52 17.12 -17.86
CA VAL A 168 0.70 17.06 -17.01
C VAL A 168 0.50 17.73 -15.64
N VAL A 169 -0.29 18.81 -15.57
CA VAL A 169 -0.51 19.56 -14.33
C VAL A 169 -1.13 18.70 -13.21
N PRO A 170 -2.18 17.88 -13.46
CA PRO A 170 -2.71 16.97 -12.44
C PRO A 170 -1.69 15.97 -11.90
N ILE A 171 -0.73 15.52 -12.72
CA ILE A 171 0.34 14.59 -12.30
C ILE A 171 1.26 15.29 -11.31
N VAL A 172 1.70 16.53 -11.63
CA VAL A 172 2.55 17.33 -10.75
C VAL A 172 1.86 17.58 -9.41
N VAL A 173 0.59 17.98 -9.43
CA VAL A 173 -0.19 18.20 -8.20
C VAL A 173 -0.33 16.92 -7.38
N SER A 174 -0.63 15.79 -8.04
CA SER A 174 -0.74 14.49 -7.36
C SER A 174 0.59 14.08 -6.72
N GLY A 175 1.70 14.30 -7.43
CA GLY A 175 3.04 13.99 -6.93
C GLY A 175 3.46 14.87 -5.75
N LEU A 176 3.11 16.16 -5.78
CA LEU A 176 3.29 17.06 -4.63
C LEU A 176 2.48 16.60 -3.42
N LEU A 177 1.21 16.24 -3.60
CA LEU A 177 0.37 15.72 -2.52
C LEU A 177 0.96 14.44 -1.94
N LEU A 178 1.38 13.49 -2.79
CA LEU A 178 2.06 12.27 -2.34
C LEU A 178 3.36 12.58 -1.60
N ALA A 179 4.18 13.51 -2.08
CA ALA A 179 5.40 13.89 -1.38
C ALA A 179 5.12 14.52 -0.01
N VAL A 180 4.10 15.38 0.11
CA VAL A 180 3.66 15.96 1.40
C VAL A 180 3.19 14.87 2.36
N MET A 181 2.51 13.84 1.85
CA MET A 181 2.09 12.70 2.67
C MET A 181 3.26 11.93 3.30
N PHE A 182 4.44 11.99 2.67
CA PHE A 182 5.69 11.36 3.12
C PHE A 182 6.67 12.35 3.80
N TRP A 183 6.37 13.64 3.80
CA TRP A 183 7.19 14.67 4.44
C TRP A 183 7.19 14.50 5.97
N GLU A 184 8.19 15.06 6.66
CA GLU A 184 8.26 15.01 8.12
C GLU A 184 6.97 15.61 8.73
N GLY A 185 6.16 14.77 9.39
CA GLY A 185 4.86 15.13 9.94
C GLY A 185 3.63 14.76 9.09
N GLY A 186 3.82 14.11 7.94
CA GLY A 186 2.74 13.67 7.06
C GLY A 186 1.85 12.57 7.67
N PRO A 187 0.55 12.50 7.29
CA PRO A 187 -0.44 11.59 7.89
C PRO A 187 -0.30 10.12 7.44
N MET A 188 0.49 9.84 6.40
CA MET A 188 0.74 8.48 5.90
C MET A 188 2.10 7.99 6.36
N VAL A 189 2.25 7.80 7.67
CA VAL A 189 3.32 6.96 8.18
C VAL A 189 2.73 6.01 9.20
N VAL A 190 2.74 4.74 8.85
CA VAL A 190 2.41 3.69 9.80
C VAL A 190 3.50 2.63 9.62
N SER A 191 4.46 2.65 10.53
CA SER A 191 5.42 1.57 10.67
C SER A 191 4.65 0.26 10.82
N MET A 192 5.14 -0.83 10.24
CA MET A 192 4.39 -2.08 10.17
C MET A 192 5.14 -3.22 10.85
N VAL A 193 4.39 -4.10 11.48
CA VAL A 193 4.85 -5.38 12.00
C VAL A 193 4.02 -6.48 11.35
N LEU A 194 4.65 -7.60 11.04
CA LEU A 194 3.97 -8.78 10.52
C LEU A 194 3.87 -9.82 11.64
N LEU A 195 2.65 -10.25 11.93
CA LEU A 195 2.38 -11.39 12.79
C LEU A 195 2.23 -12.63 11.91
N VAL A 196 3.16 -13.58 12.04
CA VAL A 196 3.09 -14.87 11.36
C VAL A 196 2.38 -15.84 12.29
N THR A 197 1.31 -16.45 11.81
CA THR A 197 0.51 -17.44 12.53
C THR A 197 0.38 -18.71 11.71
N GLY A 198 -0.08 -19.80 12.32
CA GLY A 198 -0.29 -21.07 11.61
C GLY A 198 -1.27 -20.98 10.43
N ASP A 199 -2.20 -20.02 10.44
CA ASP A 199 -3.21 -19.84 9.39
C ASP A 199 -2.90 -18.70 8.41
N GLY A 200 -1.86 -17.90 8.65
CA GLY A 200 -1.46 -16.85 7.72
C GLY A 200 -0.59 -15.74 8.32
N VAL A 201 -0.36 -14.71 7.50
CA VAL A 201 0.41 -13.51 7.89
C VAL A 201 -0.54 -12.33 8.02
N TYR A 202 -0.45 -11.63 9.14
CA TYR A 202 -1.27 -10.47 9.45
C TYR A 202 -0.41 -9.23 9.61
N GLU A 203 -0.67 -8.22 8.79
CA GLU A 203 -0.03 -6.92 8.88
C GLU A 203 -0.70 -6.08 9.98
N ILE A 204 0.09 -5.45 10.84
CA ILE A 204 -0.35 -4.44 11.80
C ILE A 204 0.48 -3.19 11.61
N ARG A 205 -0.22 -2.07 11.47
CA ARG A 205 0.30 -0.74 11.27
C ARG A 205 0.28 0.02 12.60
N TYR A 206 1.43 0.48 13.08
CA TYR A 206 1.59 1.26 14.31
C TYR A 206 2.18 2.66 14.04
N GLY A 207 1.72 3.65 14.80
CA GLY A 207 2.14 5.05 14.69
C GLY A 207 3.26 5.45 15.64
N SER A 208 3.60 4.61 16.63
CA SER A 208 4.70 4.87 17.56
C SER A 208 5.35 3.60 18.09
N LYS A 209 6.61 3.69 18.53
CA LYS A 209 7.30 2.55 19.20
C LYS A 209 6.62 2.11 20.50
N ARG A 210 5.87 3.01 21.16
CA ARG A 210 5.07 2.68 22.34
C ARG A 210 3.94 1.71 21.98
N GLU A 211 3.26 1.96 20.88
CA GLU A 211 2.21 1.07 20.35
C GLU A 211 2.77 -0.32 20.02
N LEU A 212 3.94 -0.38 19.38
CA LEU A 212 4.62 -1.66 19.11
C LEU A 212 4.94 -2.41 20.41
N LYS A 213 5.49 -1.72 21.41
CA LYS A 213 5.81 -2.34 22.71
C LYS A 213 4.55 -2.88 23.40
N GLU A 214 3.45 -2.15 23.32
CA GLU A 214 2.15 -2.57 23.86
C GLU A 214 1.63 -3.83 23.16
N LEU A 215 1.70 -3.87 21.82
CA LEU A 215 1.35 -5.06 21.04
C LEU A 215 2.20 -6.29 21.43
N LEU A 216 3.52 -6.13 21.48
CA LEU A 216 4.44 -7.22 21.84
C LEU A 216 4.18 -7.69 23.27
N SER A 217 4.01 -6.78 24.22
CA SER A 217 3.70 -7.13 25.62
C SER A 217 2.36 -7.87 25.74
N ALA A 218 1.39 -7.57 24.87
CA ALA A 218 0.09 -8.24 24.87
C ALA A 218 0.14 -9.63 24.25
N LEU A 219 1.05 -9.87 23.31
CA LEU A 219 1.31 -11.19 22.71
C LEU A 219 2.24 -12.05 23.56
N GLY A 220 2.76 -11.50 24.67
CA GLY A 220 3.63 -12.19 25.62
C GLY A 220 5.12 -12.03 25.29
N ASP A 221 5.95 -12.15 26.33
CA ASP A 221 7.40 -12.26 26.26
C ASP A 221 7.84 -13.40 25.31
N VAL A 222 7.90 -13.17 24.00
CA VAL A 222 8.50 -14.09 23.01
C VAL A 222 10.04 -14.09 23.11
N ASN A 223 10.60 -13.89 24.31
CA ASN A 223 12.05 -13.81 24.56
C ASN A 223 12.52 -14.51 25.85
N GLU A 224 11.75 -15.45 26.39
CA GLU A 224 12.28 -16.42 27.38
C GLU A 224 11.93 -17.84 26.95
N GLY A 225 12.79 -18.41 26.10
CA GLY A 225 12.76 -19.81 25.64
C GLY A 225 13.92 -20.13 24.73
#